data_AF-A0A015K815-F1
#
_entry.id   AF-A0A015K815-F1
#
_cell.length_a   1.000
_cell.length_b   1.000
_cell.length_c   1.000
_cell.angle_alpha   90.00
_cell.angle_beta   90.00
_cell.angle_gamma   90.00
#
_symmetry.space_group_name_H-M   'P 1'
#
loop_
_entity.id
_entity.type
_entity.pdbx_description
1 polymer ?
#
loop_
_entity_poly.entity_id
_entity_poly.type
_entity_poly.pdbx_seq_one_letter_code
_entity_poly.pdbx_strand_id
1 'polypeptide(L)'
;MVMMCANLGGALASQVYRQKDYPHYTYGHSISLGFLITATFISIAQLLIFKTLNKKKKENPQSFLEGKTEEEIKNLGDLHPDFIYKL
;
A
#
# COMPACT_ATOMS: atom_id res chain seq x y z
N MET A 1 -12.18 8.84 2.03
CA MET A 1 -10.94 9.62 1.74
C MET A 1 -10.14 9.06 0.56
N VAL A 2 -10.03 7.73 0.38
CA VAL A 2 -9.28 7.09 -0.73
C VAL A 2 -9.76 7.50 -2.14
N MET A 3 -11.07 7.69 -2.33
CA MET A 3 -11.63 8.04 -3.65
C MET A 3 -11.24 9.46 -4.16
N MET A 4 -10.86 10.40 -3.29
CA MET A 4 -10.46 11.75 -3.74
C MET A 4 -9.03 11.79 -4.31
N CYS A 5 -8.12 10.96 -3.79
CA CYS A 5 -6.74 10.91 -4.26
C CYS A 5 -6.64 10.40 -5.71
N ALA A 6 -7.54 9.49 -6.11
CA ALA A 6 -7.58 8.96 -7.47
C ALA A 6 -7.89 10.05 -8.52
N ASN A 7 -8.82 10.95 -8.21
CA ASN A 7 -9.18 12.06 -9.11
C ASN A 7 -8.04 13.07 -9.29
N LEU A 8 -7.25 13.31 -8.23
CA LEU A 8 -6.06 14.18 -8.30
C LEU A 8 -4.98 13.58 -9.22
N GLY A 9 -4.79 12.26 -9.18
CA GLY A 9 -3.86 11.57 -10.07
C GLY A 9 -4.21 11.74 -11.56
N GLY A 10 -5.49 11.59 -11.91
CA GLY A 10 -5.97 11.81 -13.28
C GLY A 10 -5.81 13.26 -13.75
N ALA A 11 -6.14 14.23 -12.89
CA ALA A 11 -5.96 15.65 -13.19
C ALA A 11 -4.49 16.01 -13.42
N LEU A 12 -3.58 15.55 -12.54
CA LEU A 12 -2.15 15.79 -12.69
C LEU A 12 -1.59 15.13 -13.95
N ALA A 13 -1.91 13.87 -14.23
CA ALA A 13 -1.42 13.16 -15.41
C ALA A 13 -1.77 13.89 -16.72
N SER A 14 -2.95 14.53 -16.80
CA SER A 14 -3.38 15.28 -17.98
C SER A 14 -2.55 16.56 -18.25
N GLN A 15 -1.89 17.12 -17.24
CA GLN A 15 -1.15 18.39 -17.32
C GLN A 15 0.37 18.22 -17.31
N VAL A 16 0.86 17.01 -17.08
CA VAL A 16 2.29 16.69 -16.88
C VAL A 16 3.08 16.74 -18.20
N TYR A 17 2.45 16.47 -19.35
CA TYR A 17 3.07 16.57 -20.68
C TYR A 17 2.69 17.88 -21.37
N ARG A 18 3.60 18.86 -21.33
CA ARG A 18 3.37 20.21 -21.88
C ARG A 18 4.10 20.38 -23.21
N GLN A 19 3.46 21.04 -24.18
CA GLN A 19 4.08 21.32 -25.50
C GLN A 19 5.41 22.10 -25.41
N LYS A 20 5.59 22.95 -24.38
CA LYS A 20 6.84 23.71 -24.17
C LYS A 20 8.07 22.82 -23.93
N ASP A 21 7.86 21.58 -23.49
CA ASP A 21 8.92 20.64 -23.14
C ASP A 21 9.19 19.65 -24.30
N TYR A 22 8.58 19.87 -25.47
CA TYR A 22 8.83 19.11 -26.69
C TYR A 22 10.29 19.26 -27.18
N PRO A 23 10.91 18.23 -27.78
CA PRO A 23 10.40 16.87 -28.01
C PRO A 23 10.66 15.88 -26.87
N HIS A 24 11.48 16.25 -25.89
CA HIS A 24 12.02 15.29 -24.93
C HIS A 24 11.14 15.09 -23.68
N TYR A 25 10.21 16.00 -23.38
CA TYR A 25 9.25 15.94 -22.27
C TYR A 25 9.87 15.50 -20.92
N THR A 26 11.08 15.96 -20.63
CA THR A 26 11.87 15.51 -19.47
C THR A 26 11.14 15.73 -18.15
N TYR A 27 10.40 16.83 -18.01
CA TYR A 27 9.55 17.11 -16.86
C TYR A 27 8.47 16.04 -16.66
N GLY A 28 7.81 15.64 -17.75
CA GLY A 28 6.74 14.67 -17.71
C GLY A 28 7.22 13.29 -17.27
N HIS A 29 8.30 12.83 -17.89
CA HIS A 29 8.94 11.57 -17.56
C HIS A 29 9.50 11.54 -16.13
N SER A 30 10.03 12.66 -15.63
CA SER A 30 10.55 12.73 -14.25
C SER A 30 9.45 12.53 -13.21
N ILE A 31 8.28 13.12 -13.43
CA ILE A 31 7.11 12.94 -12.55
C ILE A 31 6.60 11.50 -12.62
N SER A 32 6.44 10.94 -13.82
CA SER A 32 6.03 9.54 -13.98
C SER A 32 6.99 8.57 -13.29
N LEU A 33 8.29 8.80 -13.43
CA LEU A 33 9.32 8.00 -12.78
C LEU A 33 9.24 8.14 -11.24
N GLY A 34 9.04 9.34 -10.72
CA GLY A 34 8.86 9.57 -9.28
C GLY A 34 7.67 8.82 -8.68
N PHE A 35 6.54 8.81 -9.38
CA PHE A 35 5.37 8.02 -8.96
C PHE A 35 5.63 6.51 -9.04
N LEU A 36 6.29 6.04 -10.11
CA LEU A 36 6.64 4.62 -10.26
C LEU A 36 7.56 4.15 -9.13
N ILE A 37 8.58 4.93 -8.81
CA ILE A 37 9.51 4.63 -7.71
C ILE A 37 8.75 4.59 -6.38
N THR A 38 7.93 5.60 -6.10
CA THR A 38 7.13 5.66 -4.86
C THR A 38 6.18 4.46 -4.75
N ALA A 39 5.46 4.12 -5.81
CA ALA A 39 4.56 2.97 -5.84
C ALA A 39 5.33 1.66 -5.59
N THR A 40 6.50 1.50 -6.22
CA THR A 40 7.36 0.33 -6.03
C THR A 40 7.81 0.21 -4.57
N PHE A 41 8.24 1.30 -3.94
CA PHE A 41 8.62 1.30 -2.53
C PHE A 41 7.45 0.95 -1.61
N ILE A 42 6.25 1.47 -1.87
CA ILE A 42 5.04 1.13 -1.10
C ILE A 42 4.74 -0.36 -1.23
N SER A 43 4.80 -0.93 -2.43
CA SER A 43 4.58 -2.36 -2.65
C SER A 43 5.62 -3.23 -1.93
N ILE A 44 6.89 -2.84 -1.95
CA ILE A 44 7.95 -3.54 -1.20
C ILE A 44 7.71 -3.45 0.30
N ALA A 45 7.37 -2.26 0.82
CA ALA A 45 7.07 -2.08 2.24
C ALA A 45 5.88 -2.94 2.67
N GLN A 46 4.81 -2.96 1.89
CA GLN A 46 3.64 -3.80 2.13
C GLN A 46 4.00 -5.29 2.15
N LEU A 47 4.85 -5.76 1.23
CA LEU A 47 5.37 -7.13 1.23
C LEU A 47 6.11 -7.48 2.52
N LEU A 48 6.98 -6.59 2.99
CA LEU A 48 7.74 -6.80 4.23
C LEU A 48 6.83 -6.83 5.45
N ILE A 49 5.83 -5.94 5.51
CA ILE A 49 4.84 -5.90 6.59
C ILE A 49 4.06 -7.21 6.63
N PHE A 50 3.53 -7.68 5.51
CA PHE A 50 2.75 -8.93 5.44
C PHE A 50 3.60 -10.15 5.80
N LYS A 51 4.85 -10.22 5.34
CA LYS A 51 5.78 -11.29 5.75
C LYS A 51 6.03 -11.27 7.26
N THR A 52 6.24 -10.09 7.84
CA THR A 52 6.49 -9.93 9.28
C THR A 52 5.26 -10.30 10.10
N LEU A 53 4.06 -9.88 9.68
CA LEU A 53 2.80 -10.22 10.32
C LEU A 53 2.55 -11.73 10.25
N ASN A 54 2.71 -12.36 9.09
CA ASN A 54 2.56 -13.80 8.95
C ASN A 54 3.55 -14.57 9.83
N LYS A 55 4.80 -14.11 9.91
CA LYS A 55 5.81 -14.69 10.81
C LYS A 55 5.36 -14.58 12.27
N LYS A 56 4.91 -13.40 12.70
CA LYS A 56 4.42 -13.17 14.07
C LYS A 56 3.20 -14.03 14.40
N LYS A 57 2.25 -14.18 13.47
CA LYS A 57 1.08 -15.05 13.62
C LYS A 57 1.46 -16.52 13.77
N LYS A 58 2.50 -16.97 13.06
CA LYS A 58 3.01 -18.34 13.15
C LYS A 58 3.78 -18.61 14.46
N GLU A 59 4.62 -17.66 14.88
CA GLU A 59 5.49 -17.83 16.06
C GLU A 59 4.76 -17.56 17.38
N ASN A 60 3.85 -16.60 17.40
CA ASN A 60 3.11 -16.22 18.60
C ASN A 60 1.66 -15.78 18.27
N PRO A 61 0.78 -16.74 17.91
CA PRO A 61 -0.62 -16.44 17.60
C PRO A 61 -1.37 -15.85 18.80
N GLN A 62 -1.00 -16.27 20.02
CA GLN A 62 -1.63 -15.84 21.25
C GLN A 62 -1.50 -14.34 21.50
N SER A 63 -0.39 -13.73 21.04
CA SER A 63 -0.18 -12.26 21.14
C SER A 63 -1.24 -11.41 20.43
N PHE A 64 -2.03 -11.99 19.51
CA PHE A 64 -3.12 -11.29 18.83
C PHE A 64 -4.48 -11.46 19.53
N LEU A 65 -4.59 -12.44 20.44
CA LEU A 65 -5.81 -12.82 21.14
C LEU A 65 -5.80 -12.39 22.63
N GLU A 66 -4.63 -12.22 23.23
CA GLU A 66 -4.48 -11.82 24.63
C GLU A 66 -5.21 -10.52 24.95
N GLY A 67 -6.01 -10.55 26.04
CA GLY A 67 -6.74 -9.41 26.54
C GLY A 67 -7.99 -9.02 25.73
N LYS A 68 -8.38 -9.82 24.72
CA LYS A 68 -9.59 -9.58 23.92
C LYS A 68 -10.75 -10.46 24.40
N THR A 69 -11.94 -9.88 24.39
CA THR A 69 -13.21 -10.61 24.54
C THR A 69 -13.54 -11.42 23.29
N GLU A 70 -14.45 -12.39 23.39
CA GLU A 70 -14.85 -13.23 22.25
C GLU A 70 -15.41 -12.41 21.08
N GLU A 71 -16.14 -11.33 21.38
CA GLU A 71 -16.69 -10.43 20.35
C GLU A 71 -15.59 -9.63 19.65
N GLU A 72 -14.58 -9.16 20.39
CA GLU A 72 -13.42 -8.48 19.81
C GLU A 72 -12.57 -9.42 18.96
N ILE A 73 -12.41 -10.68 19.37
CA ILE A 73 -11.69 -11.71 18.59
C ILE A 73 -12.42 -11.95 17.27
N LYS A 74 -13.75 -12.07 17.30
CA LYS A 74 -14.57 -12.24 16.10
C LYS A 74 -14.45 -11.06 15.13
N ASN A 75 -14.20 -9.86 15.66
CA ASN A 75 -14.05 -8.63 14.89
C ASN A 75 -12.60 -8.32 14.46
N LEU A 76 -11.62 -9.20 14.73
CA LEU A 76 -10.21 -8.98 14.33
C LEU A 76 -10.00 -8.99 12.81
N GLY A 77 -10.89 -9.63 12.05
CA GLY A 77 -10.79 -9.68 10.59
C GLY A 77 -9.47 -10.28 10.10
N ASP A 78 -8.75 -9.54 9.26
CA ASP A 78 -7.48 -9.96 8.67
C ASP A 78 -6.33 -9.98 9.69
N LEU A 79 -6.47 -9.35 10.85
CA LEU A 79 -5.48 -9.43 11.94
C LEU A 79 -5.55 -10.75 12.72
N HIS A 80 -6.62 -11.53 12.56
CA HIS A 80 -6.77 -12.81 13.24
C HIS A 80 -5.59 -13.76 12.88
N PRO A 81 -5.01 -14.50 13.84
CA PRO A 81 -3.86 -15.38 13.60
C PRO A 81 -4.10 -16.44 12.52
N ASP A 82 -5.35 -16.91 12.38
CA ASP A 82 -5.73 -17.89 11.35
C ASP A 82 -5.74 -17.30 9.92
N PHE A 83 -5.83 -15.98 9.79
CA PHE A 83 -5.78 -15.32 8.49
C PHE A 83 -4.31 -15.15 8.05
N ILE A 84 -3.92 -15.82 6.97
CA ILE A 84 -2.58 -15.70 6.40
C ILE A 84 -2.63 -14.84 5.14
N TYR A 85 -1.89 -13.73 5.16
CA TYR A 85 -1.74 -12.86 3.98
C TYR A 85 -1.00 -13.63 2.88
N LYS A 86 -1.65 -13.86 1.74
CA LYS A 86 -1.02 -14.47 0.56
C LYS A 86 -0.64 -13.36 -0.42
N LEU A 87 0.58 -13.44 -0.94
CA LEU A 87 1.07 -12.59 -2.04
C LEU A 87 0.82 -13.29 -3.37
#